data_AF-A0A537WGA3-F1
#
_entry.id   AF-A0A537WGA3-F1
#
_cell.length_a   1.000
_cell.length_b   1.000
_cell.length_c   1.000
_cell.angle_alpha   90.00
_cell.angle_beta   90.00
_cell.angle_gamma   90.00
#
_symmetry.space_group_name_H-M   'P 1'
#
loop_
_entity.id
_entity.type
_entity.pdbx_description
1 polymer ?
#
loop_
_entity_poly.entity_id
_entity_poly.type
_entity_poly.pdbx_seq_one_letter_code
_entity_poly.pdbx_strand_id
1 'polypeptide(L)'
;MRTTVDIPDELFRRAKSEAALRGRKLKDLVEEGLRLVIEKEKLPAMSKKKPAPKPRPGSLHEKMQKFCGIFDGDAPSDLSTNKKYFDDFGR
;
A
#
# COMPACT_ATOMS: atom_id res chain seq x y z
N MET A 1 13.72 14.25 24.51
CA MET A 1 15.18 13.98 24.54
C MET A 1 15.82 14.59 23.30
N ARG A 2 17.09 15.04 23.36
CA ARG A 2 17.83 15.52 22.19
C ARG A 2 18.70 14.36 21.69
N THR A 3 18.59 14.04 20.40
CA THR A 3 19.32 12.94 19.77
C THR A 3 20.01 13.49 18.53
N THR A 4 21.28 13.13 18.33
CA THR A 4 22.03 13.45 17.12
C THR A 4 22.10 12.19 16.27
N VAL A 5 21.75 12.32 14.99
CA VAL A 5 21.76 11.22 14.02
C VAL A 5 22.44 11.70 12.74
N ASP A 6 23.24 10.83 12.15
CA ASP A 6 23.87 11.11 10.87
C ASP A 6 22.87 10.83 9.75
N ILE A 7 22.54 11.85 8.97
CA ILE A 7 21.61 11.78 7.85
C ILE A 7 22.39 12.19 6.60
N PRO A 8 22.40 11.37 5.53
CA PRO A 8 23.00 11.76 4.27
C PRO A 8 22.43 13.08 3.73
N ASP A 9 23.28 13.97 3.22
CA ASP A 9 22.89 15.32 2.78
C ASP A 9 21.73 15.32 1.78
N GLU A 10 21.74 14.38 0.83
CA GLU A 10 20.68 14.22 -0.16
C GLU A 10 19.32 13.92 0.50
N LEU A 11 19.31 13.06 1.52
CA LEU A 11 18.09 12.71 2.25
C LEU A 11 17.61 13.90 3.08
N PHE A 12 18.54 14.62 3.74
CA PHE A 12 18.23 15.80 4.53
C PHE A 12 17.61 16.91 3.68
N ARG A 13 18.17 17.19 2.49
CA ARG A 13 17.64 18.19 1.55
C ARG A 13 16.21 17.87 1.11
N ARG A 14 15.96 16.62 0.75
CA ARG A 14 14.62 16.15 0.34
C ARG A 14 13.63 16.28 1.48
N ALA A 15 13.96 15.75 2.66
CA ALA A 15 13.11 15.81 3.84
C ALA A 15 12.78 17.27 4.25
N LYS A 16 13.77 18.17 4.18
CA LYS A 16 13.57 19.60 4.48
C LYS A 16 12.63 20.27 3.47
N SER A 17 12.78 19.94 2.19
CA SER A 17 11.92 20.47 1.12
C SER A 17 10.49 19.97 1.28
N GLU A 18 10.32 18.68 1.57
CA GLU A 18 9.03 18.04 1.78
C GLU A 18 8.31 18.60 3.02
N ALA A 19 9.03 18.83 4.11
CA ALA A 19 8.49 19.49 5.31
C ALA A 19 8.02 20.93 5.01
N ALA A 20 8.83 21.69 4.26
CA ALA A 20 8.48 23.06 3.86
C ALA A 20 7.24 23.10 2.96
N LEU A 21 7.15 22.20 1.97
CA LEU A 21 5.98 22.08 1.09
C LEU A 21 4.70 21.72 1.85
N ARG A 22 4.81 20.93 2.92
CA ARG A 22 3.68 20.59 3.80
C ARG A 22 3.37 21.65 4.85
N GLY A 23 4.14 22.74 4.93
CA GLY A 23 4.00 23.77 5.95
C GLY A 23 4.26 23.26 7.38
N ARG A 24 5.08 22.21 7.54
CA ARG A 24 5.40 21.59 8.84
C ARG A 24 6.88 21.71 9.16
N LYS A 25 7.24 21.51 10.44
CA LYS A 25 8.64 21.50 10.86
C LYS A 25 9.26 20.15 10.49
N LEU A 26 10.55 20.16 10.15
CA LEU A 26 11.31 18.94 9.87
C LEU A 26 11.26 17.94 11.02
N LYS A 27 11.21 18.42 12.27
CA LYS A 27 11.06 17.60 13.48
C LYS A 27 9.80 16.73 13.43
N ASP A 28 8.68 17.30 13.01
CA ASP A 28 7.39 16.60 12.97
C ASP A 28 7.43 15.48 11.91
N LEU A 29 8.07 15.74 10.77
CA LEU A 29 8.29 14.74 9.71
C LEU A 29 9.16 13.57 10.20
N VAL A 30 10.21 13.87 10.97
CA VAL A 30 11.10 12.84 11.54
C VAL A 30 10.38 12.01 12.60
N GLU A 31 9.56 12.63 13.45
CA GLU A 31 8.75 11.92 14.46
C GLU A 31 7.71 11.00 13.81
N GLU A 32 7.02 11.47 12.78
CA GLU A 32 6.05 10.67 12.00
C GLU A 32 6.73 9.48 11.33
N GLY A 33 7.85 9.71 10.65
CA GLY A 33 8.63 8.64 10.02
C GLY A 33 9.08 7.57 11.01
N LEU A 34 9.58 7.98 12.18
CA LEU A 34 10.02 7.05 13.23
C LEU A 34 8.85 6.23 13.78
N ARG A 35 7.68 6.85 14.00
CA ARG A 35 6.48 6.16 14.46
C ARG A 35 6.01 5.10 13.45
N LEU A 36 5.98 5.46 12.16
CA LEU A 36 5.57 4.54 11.10
C LEU A 36 6.48 3.31 11.01
N VAL A 37 7.79 3.50 11.18
CA VAL A 37 8.75 2.37 11.17
C VAL A 37 8.48 1.44 12.36
N ILE A 38 8.34 1.98 13.57
CA ILE A 38 8.09 1.19 14.78
C ILE A 38 6.74 0.45 14.71
N GLU A 39 5.69 1.11 14.22
CA GLU A 39 4.37 0.49 14.07
C GLU A 39 4.37 -0.60 12.99
N LYS A 40 5.07 -0.36 11.88
CA LYS A 40 5.24 -1.35 10.80
C LYS A 40 6.04 -2.57 11.24
N GLU A 41 7.02 -2.41 12.13
CA GLU A 41 7.76 -3.53 12.73
C GLU A 41 6.95 -4.28 13.80
N LYS A 42 6.08 -3.59 14.54
CA LYS A 42 5.16 -4.21 15.51
C LYS A 42 4.07 -5.03 14.85
N LEU A 43 3.68 -4.68 13.63
CA LEU A 43 2.84 -5.54 12.81
C LEU A 43 3.71 -6.73 12.39
N PRO A 44 3.45 -7.97 12.86
CA PRO A 44 4.15 -9.12 12.31
C PRO A 44 3.97 -9.04 10.80
N ALA A 45 5.07 -9.15 10.05
CA ALA A 45 5.09 -9.11 8.59
C ALA A 45 3.99 -10.04 8.09
N MET A 46 2.81 -9.47 7.83
CA MET A 46 1.61 -10.23 7.55
C MET A 46 1.79 -10.61 6.09
N SER A 47 2.48 -11.73 5.90
CA SER A 47 2.62 -12.41 4.65
C SER A 47 1.25 -12.44 4.00
N LYS A 48 1.22 -11.85 2.82
CA LYS A 48 0.05 -11.60 2.01
C LYS A 48 -0.60 -12.95 1.68
N LYS A 49 -1.69 -13.28 2.36
CA LYS A 49 -2.83 -14.09 1.89
C LYS A 49 -3.92 -13.99 2.94
N LYS A 50 -4.67 -12.89 2.96
CA LYS A 50 -6.01 -12.95 3.56
C LYS A 50 -6.81 -13.90 2.66
N PRO A 51 -7.35 -15.03 3.18
CA PRO A 51 -8.30 -15.79 2.41
C PRO A 51 -9.43 -14.85 2.00
N ALA A 52 -9.92 -14.99 0.77
CA ALA A 52 -11.05 -14.20 0.30
C ALA A 52 -12.17 -14.27 1.36
N PRO A 53 -12.75 -13.13 1.76
CA PRO A 53 -13.80 -13.13 2.77
C PRO A 53 -14.94 -14.02 2.29
N LYS A 54 -15.38 -14.96 3.12
CA LYS A 54 -16.53 -15.79 2.78
C LYS A 54 -17.73 -14.87 2.48
N PRO A 55 -18.47 -15.09 1.38
CA PRO A 55 -19.62 -14.27 1.05
C PRO A 55 -20.60 -14.26 2.23
N ARG A 56 -21.09 -13.08 2.61
CA ARG A 56 -22.15 -12.96 3.61
C ARG A 56 -23.43 -13.55 3.04
N PRO A 57 -24.20 -14.35 3.82
CA PRO A 57 -25.47 -14.90 3.36
C PRO A 57 -26.43 -13.77 2.96
N GLY A 58 -27.04 -13.89 1.78
CA GLY A 58 -27.93 -12.90 1.16
C GLY A 58 -27.22 -11.78 0.39
N SER A 59 -25.89 -11.72 0.39
CA SER A 59 -25.15 -10.68 -0.34
C SER A 59 -25.26 -10.84 -1.85
N LEU A 60 -25.11 -9.72 -2.57
CA LEU A 60 -25.03 -9.74 -4.04
C LEU A 60 -23.90 -10.66 -4.53
N HIS A 61 -22.76 -10.65 -3.82
CA HIS A 61 -21.61 -11.50 -4.12
C HIS A 61 -21.96 -12.99 -4.08
N GLU A 62 -22.69 -13.46 -3.06
CA GLU A 62 -23.15 -14.85 -2.97
C GLU A 62 -24.05 -15.23 -4.16
N LYS A 63 -25.04 -14.39 -4.47
CA LYS A 63 -25.98 -14.65 -5.57
C LYS A 63 -25.32 -14.67 -6.94
N MET A 64 -24.25 -13.89 -7.11
CA MET A 64 -23.51 -13.76 -8.37
C MET A 64 -22.28 -14.65 -8.45
N GLN A 65 -21.92 -15.39 -7.39
CA GLN A 65 -20.71 -16.22 -7.32
C GLN A 65 -20.58 -17.20 -8.50
N LYS A 66 -21.70 -17.78 -8.94
CA LYS A 66 -21.78 -18.71 -10.08
C LYS A 66 -21.42 -18.09 -11.44
N PHE A 67 -21.40 -16.76 -11.53
CA PHE A 67 -21.02 -16.00 -12.72
C PHE A 67 -19.61 -15.39 -12.59
N CYS A 68 -18.98 -15.50 -11.43
CA CYS A 68 -17.59 -15.12 -11.25
C CYS A 68 -16.69 -16.27 -11.71
N GLY A 69 -15.72 -15.99 -12.59
CA GLY A 69 -14.77 -17.01 -13.06
C GLY A 69 -15.24 -17.83 -14.27
N ILE A 70 -16.01 -17.24 -15.19
CA ILE A 70 -16.46 -17.86 -16.46
C ILE A 70 -15.27 -18.38 -17.33
N PHE A 71 -14.04 -17.98 -17.02
CA PHE A 71 -12.83 -18.54 -17.61
C PHE A 71 -12.22 -19.62 -16.73
N ASP A 72 -12.35 -20.88 -17.15
CA ASP A 72 -11.56 -22.01 -16.66
C ASP A 72 -10.24 -22.07 -17.46
N GLY A 73 -9.11 -21.59 -16.91
CA GLY A 73 -7.79 -21.68 -17.57
C GLY A 73 -6.67 -20.82 -16.96
N ASP A 74 -5.51 -20.78 -17.63
CA ASP A 74 -4.26 -20.03 -17.33
C ASP A 74 -4.40 -18.50 -17.37
N ALA A 75 -5.61 -17.98 -17.17
CA ALA A 75 -5.85 -16.56 -17.08
C ALA A 75 -5.26 -16.03 -15.75
N PRO A 76 -4.50 -14.93 -15.78
CA PRO A 76 -4.04 -14.27 -14.57
C PRO A 76 -5.23 -13.99 -13.65
N SER A 77 -5.09 -14.33 -12.36
CA SER A 77 -6.15 -14.14 -11.35
C SER A 77 -6.61 -12.68 -11.19
N ASP A 78 -5.82 -11.74 -11.70
CA ASP A 78 -6.07 -10.32 -11.60
C ASP A 78 -5.66 -9.60 -12.89
N LEU A 79 -6.65 -9.40 -13.76
CA LEU A 79 -6.55 -8.62 -14.98
C LEU A 79 -6.86 -7.14 -14.75
N SER A 80 -7.51 -6.79 -13.63
CA SER A 80 -8.04 -5.45 -13.38
C SER A 80 -7.12 -4.53 -12.58
N THR A 81 -6.14 -5.08 -11.86
CA THR A 81 -5.27 -4.29 -10.97
C THR A 81 -3.82 -4.26 -11.44
N ASN A 82 -3.44 -5.10 -12.41
CA ASN A 82 -2.08 -5.11 -12.94
C ASN A 82 -1.92 -4.09 -14.07
N LYS A 83 -1.18 -3.01 -13.77
CA LYS A 83 -0.92 -1.89 -14.67
C LYS A 83 -0.35 -2.30 -16.03
N LYS A 84 0.47 -3.36 -16.08
CA LYS A 84 1.03 -3.92 -17.32
C LYS A 84 -0.05 -4.28 -18.36
N TYR A 85 -1.23 -4.70 -17.92
CA TYR A 85 -2.31 -5.12 -18.82
C TYR A 85 -3.20 -3.96 -19.30
N PHE A 86 -2.95 -2.74 -18.81
CA PHE A 86 -3.69 -1.53 -19.17
C PHE A 86 -2.91 -0.54 -20.03
N ASP A 87 -1.61 -0.75 -20.23
CA ASP A 87 -0.73 0.26 -20.86
C ASP A 87 -1.15 0.63 -22.30
N ASP A 88 -1.81 -0.28 -23.03
CA ASP A 88 -2.34 -0.06 -24.38
C ASP A 88 -3.87 -0.27 -24.49
N PHE A 89 -4.59 -0.16 -23.38
CA PHE A 89 -6.04 -0.36 -23.38
C PHE A 89 -6.74 0.79 -24.13
N GLY A 90 -7.34 0.48 -25.29
CA GLY A 90 -8.13 1.43 -26.09
C GLY A 90 -7.33 2.31 -27.06
N ARG A 91 -6.09 1.92 -27.39
CA ARG A 91 -5.34 2.47 -28.53
C ARG A 91 -5.51 1.65 -29.79
#